data_AF-A0A955F5D8-F1
#
_entry.id   AF-A0A955F5D8-F1
#
_cell.length_a   1.000
_cell.length_b   1.000
_cell.length_c   1.000
_cell.angle_alpha   90.00
_cell.angle_beta   90.00
_cell.angle_gamma   90.00
#
_symmetry.space_group_name_H-M   'P 1'
#
loop_
_entity.id
_entity.type
_entity.pdbx_description
1 polymer ?
#
loop_
_entity_poly.entity_id
_entity_poly.type
_entity_poly.pdbx_seq_one_letter_code
_entity_poly.pdbx_strand_id
1 'polypeptide(L)'
;MIDPERMENLFERCGGVFKATVLIQKRIKELNRGAKRLVEGEYRNPIDIAIAEIEQGKIELVDDNEENRELIRKEIEKMTGGHVVPQAEVPAFETSEDELERRIMSALAKERDA
;
A
#
# COMPACT_ATOMS: atom_id res chain seq x y z
N MET A 1 -25.16 4.12 0.34
CA MET A 1 -24.99 2.68 0.02
C MET A 1 -24.35 2.63 -1.36
N ILE A 2 -23.25 1.91 -1.52
CA ILE A 2 -22.66 1.73 -2.85
C ILE A 2 -23.56 0.78 -3.63
N ASP A 3 -23.82 1.13 -4.88
CA ASP A 3 -24.65 0.36 -5.80
C ASP A 3 -24.01 -1.01 -6.08
N PRO A 4 -24.74 -2.14 -5.94
CA PRO A 4 -24.20 -3.48 -6.18
C PRO A 4 -23.60 -3.67 -7.57
N GLU A 5 -24.23 -3.15 -8.62
CA GLU A 5 -23.74 -3.29 -10.01
C GLU A 5 -22.39 -2.58 -10.20
N ARG A 6 -22.28 -1.38 -9.63
CA ARG A 6 -21.03 -0.62 -9.62
C ARG A 6 -19.89 -1.40 -8.96
N MET A 7 -20.21 -2.10 -7.87
CA MET A 7 -19.22 -2.91 -7.15
C MET A 7 -18.79 -4.14 -7.95
N GLU A 8 -19.72 -4.81 -8.62
CA GLU A 8 -19.44 -5.96 -9.49
C GLU A 8 -18.51 -5.56 -10.65
N ASN A 9 -18.79 -4.44 -11.32
CA ASN A 9 -17.91 -3.91 -12.37
C ASN A 9 -16.49 -3.60 -11.83
N LEU A 10 -16.40 -3.04 -10.63
CA LEU A 10 -15.13 -2.75 -9.98
C LEU A 10 -14.32 -4.03 -9.73
N PHE A 11 -15.00 -5.12 -9.34
CA PHE A 11 -14.37 -6.41 -9.10
C PHE A 11 -13.82 -7.01 -10.38
N GLU A 12 -14.58 -7.01 -11.47
CA GLU A 12 -14.13 -7.50 -12.78
C GLU A 12 -12.88 -6.76 -13.25
N ARG A 13 -12.88 -5.42 -13.13
CA ARG A 13 -11.74 -4.57 -13.52
C ARG A 13 -10.48 -4.83 -12.71
N CYS A 14 -10.62 -5.11 -11.41
CA CYS A 14 -9.48 -5.37 -10.54
C CYS A 14 -8.97 -6.82 -10.61
N GLY A 15 -9.65 -7.71 -11.35
CA GLY A 15 -9.34 -9.13 -11.38
C GLY A 15 -9.81 -9.89 -10.12
N GLY A 16 -10.92 -9.45 -9.53
CA GLY A 16 -11.63 -10.12 -8.44
C GLY A 16 -11.84 -9.26 -7.19
N VAL A 17 -12.72 -9.75 -6.31
CA VAL A 17 -13.14 -9.09 -5.07
C VAL A 17 -11.96 -8.77 -4.15
N PHE A 18 -11.03 -9.72 -4.00
CA PHE A 18 -9.87 -9.56 -3.13
C PHE A 18 -8.95 -8.43 -3.60
N LYS A 19 -8.59 -8.42 -4.89
CA LYS A 19 -7.74 -7.39 -5.48
C LYS A 19 -8.39 -6.00 -5.39
N ALA A 20 -9.68 -5.89 -5.69
CA ALA A 20 -10.42 -4.65 -5.53
C ALA A 20 -10.39 -4.14 -4.09
N THR A 21 -10.66 -5.03 -3.13
CA THR A 21 -10.68 -4.69 -1.69
C THR A 21 -9.30 -4.19 -1.24
N VAL A 22 -8.24 -4.90 -1.61
CA VAL A 22 -6.85 -4.51 -1.26
C VAL A 22 -6.48 -3.16 -1.89
N LEU A 23 -6.84 -2.92 -3.15
CA LEU A 23 -6.55 -1.65 -3.84
C LEU A 23 -7.25 -0.48 -3.15
N ILE A 24 -8.53 -0.63 -2.83
CA ILE A 24 -9.31 0.37 -2.08
C ILE A 24 -8.65 0.65 -0.72
N GLN A 25 -8.33 -0.40 0.05
CA GLN A 25 -7.72 -0.26 1.38
C GLN A 25 -6.37 0.45 1.34
N LYS A 26 -5.48 0.07 0.41
CA LYS A 26 -4.19 0.72 0.22
C LYS A 26 -4.37 2.21 -0.10
N ARG A 27 -5.29 2.52 -1.02
CA ARG A 27 -5.53 3.91 -1.41
C ARG A 27 -6.11 4.76 -0.30
N ILE A 28 -7.05 4.23 0.48
CA ILE A 28 -7.60 4.93 1.65
C ILE A 28 -6.48 5.28 2.64
N LYS A 29 -5.53 4.36 2.85
CA LYS A 29 -4.38 4.61 3.74
C LYS A 29 -3.50 5.76 3.23
N GLU A 30 -3.29 5.87 1.91
CA GLU A 30 -2.57 6.99 1.31
C GLU A 30 -3.33 8.31 1.44
N LEU A 31 -4.63 8.32 1.15
CA LEU A 31 -5.48 9.50 1.30
C LEU A 31 -5.50 10.00 2.75
N ASN A 32 -5.62 9.08 3.71
CA ASN A 32 -5.55 9.42 5.14
C ASN A 32 -4.18 9.97 5.57
N ARG A 33 -3.10 9.65 4.84
CA ARG A 33 -1.75 10.21 5.03
C ARG A 33 -1.55 11.56 4.33
N GLY A 34 -2.59 12.10 3.68
CA GLY A 34 -2.54 13.38 2.99
C GLY A 34 -2.16 13.31 1.51
N ALA A 35 -2.16 12.12 0.91
CA ALA A 35 -1.97 12.01 -0.54
C ALA A 35 -3.04 12.80 -1.30
N LYS A 36 -2.64 13.45 -2.39
CA LYS A 36 -3.57 14.20 -3.24
C LYS A 36 -4.52 13.24 -3.97
N ARG A 37 -5.78 13.63 -4.06
CA ARG A 37 -6.79 12.98 -4.91
C ARG A 37 -6.38 13.12 -6.38
N LEU A 38 -6.53 12.07 -7.17
CA LEU A 38 -6.18 12.00 -8.59
C LEU A 38 -7.36 12.32 -9.51
N VAL A 39 -8.54 12.50 -8.93
CA VAL A 39 -9.80 12.83 -9.61
C VAL A 39 -10.43 14.05 -8.97
N GLU A 40 -11.10 14.86 -9.77
CA GLU A 40 -11.86 16.03 -9.31
C GLU A 40 -13.31 15.64 -9.03
N GLY A 41 -13.92 16.30 -8.04
CA GLY A 41 -15.33 16.06 -7.68
C GLY A 41 -15.64 16.28 -6.21
N GLU A 42 -16.94 16.26 -5.92
CA GLU A 42 -17.47 16.26 -4.55
C GLU A 42 -17.56 14.83 -4.03
N TYR A 43 -16.65 14.46 -3.14
CA TYR A 43 -16.61 13.15 -2.50
C TYR A 43 -16.80 13.31 -1.00
N ARG A 44 -17.61 12.45 -0.40
CA ARG A 44 -17.96 12.53 1.02
C ARG A 44 -16.98 11.79 1.93
N ASN A 45 -16.25 10.81 1.39
CA ASN A 45 -15.32 9.98 2.15
C ASN A 45 -14.19 9.43 1.25
N PRO A 46 -13.10 8.90 1.86
CA PRO A 46 -11.98 8.32 1.12
C PRO A 46 -12.32 7.09 0.27
N ILE A 47 -13.35 6.32 0.63
CA ILE A 47 -13.78 5.14 -0.13
C ILE A 47 -14.33 5.58 -1.51
N ASP A 48 -15.19 6.61 -1.54
CA ASP A 48 -15.76 7.13 -2.77
C ASP A 48 -14.69 7.67 -3.72
N ILE A 49 -13.64 8.31 -3.16
CA ILE A 49 -12.48 8.78 -3.92
C ILE A 49 -11.72 7.60 -4.52
N ALA A 50 -11.37 6.60 -3.71
CA ALA A 50 -10.62 5.44 -4.17
C ALA A 50 -11.37 4.68 -5.27
N ILE A 51 -12.69 4.47 -5.13
CA ILE A 51 -13.50 3.83 -6.16
C ILE A 51 -13.49 4.66 -7.45
N ALA A 52 -13.68 5.99 -7.37
CA ALA A 52 -13.66 6.85 -8.55
C ALA A 52 -12.29 6.86 -9.26
N GLU A 53 -11.20 6.79 -8.52
CA GLU A 53 -9.85 6.70 -9.08
C GLU A 53 -9.62 5.36 -9.79
N ILE A 54 -10.09 4.25 -9.22
CA ILE A 54 -10.06 2.92 -9.87
C ILE A 54 -10.93 2.94 -11.12
N GLU A 55 -12.14 3.50 -11.04
CA GLU A 55 -13.08 3.58 -12.16
C GLU A 55 -12.53 4.40 -13.34
N GLN A 56 -11.72 5.41 -13.06
CA GLN A 56 -11.05 6.22 -14.08
C GLN A 56 -9.66 5.66 -14.48
N GLY A 57 -9.26 4.50 -13.94
CA GLY A 57 -7.97 3.88 -14.25
C GLY A 57 -6.76 4.72 -13.81
N LYS A 58 -6.92 5.52 -12.75
CA LYS A 58 -5.84 6.36 -12.22
C LYS A 58 -4.90 5.59 -11.28
N ILE A 59 -5.38 4.48 -10.73
CA ILE A 59 -4.62 3.59 -9.85
C ILE A 59 -4.91 2.13 -10.21
N GLU A 60 -3.93 1.27 -10.00
CA GLU A 60 -4.03 -0.17 -10.24
C GLU A 60 -3.11 -0.94 -9.28
N LEU A 61 -3.34 -2.26 -9.17
CA LEU A 61 -2.39 -3.17 -8.53
C LEU A 61 -1.52 -3.79 -9.61
N VAL A 62 -0.21 -3.73 -9.40
CA VAL A 62 0.77 -4.46 -10.21
C VAL A 62 1.33 -5.64 -9.42
N ASP A 63 1.78 -6.67 -10.14
CA ASP A 63 2.41 -7.83 -9.51
C ASP A 63 3.74 -7.44 -8.85
N ASP A 64 4.01 -8.06 -7.70
CA ASP A 64 5.17 -7.75 -6.88
C ASP A 64 6.43 -8.51 -7.36
N ASN A 65 6.88 -8.18 -8.57
CA ASN A 65 8.07 -8.75 -9.21
C ASN A 65 9.19 -7.70 -9.36
N GLU A 66 10.42 -8.16 -9.59
CA GLU A 66 11.60 -7.28 -9.64
C GLU A 66 11.50 -6.23 -10.75
N GLU A 67 10.98 -6.63 -11.92
CA GLU A 67 10.79 -5.73 -13.07
C GLU A 67 9.86 -4.56 -12.73
N ASN A 68 8.68 -4.84 -12.14
CA ASN A 68 7.73 -3.82 -11.72
C ASN A 68 8.29 -2.92 -10.62
N ARG A 69 9.04 -3.48 -9.66
CA ARG A 69 9.73 -2.67 -8.62
C ARG A 69 10.73 -1.70 -9.25
N GLU A 70 11.50 -2.16 -10.23
CA GLU A 70 12.49 -1.34 -10.92
C GLU A 70 11.82 -0.23 -11.75
N LEU A 71 10.73 -0.55 -12.46
CA LEU A 71 9.94 0.44 -13.21
C LEU A 71 9.37 1.53 -12.29
N ILE A 72 8.77 1.13 -11.17
CA ILE A 72 8.23 2.08 -10.18
C ILE A 72 9.35 2.97 -9.64
N ARG A 73 10.51 2.40 -9.31
CA ARG A 73 11.67 3.18 -8.83
C ARG A 73 12.11 4.22 -9.85
N LYS A 74 12.30 3.82 -11.11
CA LYS A 74 12.73 4.72 -12.20
C LYS A 74 11.74 5.86 -12.41
N GLU A 75 10.43 5.57 -12.37
CA GLU A 75 9.42 6.59 -12.55
C GLU A 75 9.39 7.58 -11.37
N ILE A 76 9.54 7.10 -10.13
CA ILE A 76 9.68 7.95 -8.95
C ILE A 76 10.90 8.87 -9.08
N GLU A 77 12.06 8.33 -9.44
CA GLU A 77 13.31 9.10 -9.61
C GLU A 77 13.16 10.22 -10.66
N LYS A 78 12.47 9.91 -11.76
CA LYS A 78 12.16 10.87 -12.82
C LYS A 78 11.22 11.98 -12.33
N MET A 79 10.23 11.65 -11.52
CA MET A 79 9.26 12.61 -10.97
C MET A 79 9.87 13.48 -9.85
N THR A 80 10.79 12.96 -9.04
CA THR A 80 11.39 13.69 -7.91
C THR A 80 12.70 14.40 -8.25
N GLY A 81 13.13 14.38 -9.51
CA GLY A 81 14.32 15.10 -9.98
C GLY A 81 15.62 14.66 -9.30
N GLY A 82 15.72 13.39 -8.90
CA GLY A 82 16.89 12.85 -8.21
C GLY A 82 16.94 13.11 -6.70
N HIS A 83 15.93 13.75 -6.09
CA HIS A 83 15.73 13.64 -4.64
C HIS A 83 15.05 12.30 -4.35
N VAL A 84 15.89 11.29 -4.11
CA VAL A 84 15.46 10.07 -3.43
C VAL A 84 14.96 10.53 -2.07
N VAL A 85 13.65 10.47 -1.82
CA VAL A 85 13.17 10.45 -0.44
C VAL A 85 13.89 9.26 0.16
N PRO A 86 14.79 9.43 1.14
CA PRO A 86 15.42 8.30 1.80
C PRO A 86 14.27 7.39 2.16
N GLN A 87 14.41 6.09 1.89
CA GLN A 87 13.49 5.13 2.49
C GLN A 87 13.35 5.61 3.93
N ALA A 88 12.15 6.03 4.34
CA ALA A 88 11.75 5.70 5.67
C ALA A 88 11.97 4.21 5.63
N GLU A 89 13.10 3.74 6.20
CA GLU A 89 13.34 2.34 6.49
C GLU A 89 11.96 1.88 6.88
N VAL A 90 11.32 1.05 6.05
CA VAL A 90 10.03 0.51 6.46
C VAL A 90 10.49 -0.17 7.74
N PRO A 91 10.18 0.37 8.94
CA PRO A 91 10.65 -0.32 10.12
C PRO A 91 10.05 -1.69 9.89
N ALA A 92 10.88 -2.73 9.92
CA ALA A 92 10.34 -4.08 10.05
C ALA A 92 9.26 -3.89 11.11
N PHE A 93 7.99 -4.06 10.74
CA PHE A 93 6.93 -3.93 11.73
C PHE A 93 7.32 -5.02 12.70
N GLU A 94 8.00 -4.65 13.79
CA GLU A 94 8.48 -5.60 14.78
C GLU A 94 7.19 -6.17 15.30
N THR A 95 6.86 -7.35 14.79
CA THR A 95 5.72 -8.08 15.29
C THR A 95 6.07 -8.40 16.75
N SER A 96 5.06 -8.61 17.58
CA SER A 96 5.29 -9.06 18.95
C SER A 96 6.13 -10.35 19.01
N GLU A 97 6.19 -11.10 17.90
CA GLU A 97 7.01 -12.29 17.74
C GLU A 97 8.50 -11.94 17.58
N ASP A 98 8.84 -10.93 16.76
CA ASP A 98 10.23 -10.50 16.53
C ASP A 98 10.90 -9.98 17.82
N GLU A 99 10.15 -9.29 18.68
CA GLU A 99 10.63 -8.81 19.98
C GLU A 99 10.85 -9.97 20.98
N LEU A 100 9.95 -10.96 20.96
CA LEU A 100 10.03 -12.15 21.79
C LEU A 100 11.26 -13.00 21.44
N GLU A 101 11.54 -13.19 20.14
CA GLU A 101 12.71 -13.94 19.66
C GLU A 101 14.02 -13.29 20.14
N ARG A 102 14.15 -11.97 20.09
CA ARG A 102 15.35 -11.29 20.62
C ARG A 102 15.52 -11.49 22.12
N ARG A 103 14.43 -11.45 22.89
CA ARG A 103 14.50 -11.66 24.35
C ARG A 103 14.95 -13.09 24.68
N ILE A 104 14.45 -14.07 23.94
CA ILE A 104 14.88 -15.48 24.07
C ILE A 104 16.35 -15.62 23.70
N MET A 105 16.77 -15.08 22.55
CA MET A 105 18.16 -15.17 22.09
C MET A 105 19.13 -14.44 23.03
N SER A 106 18.74 -13.29 23.58
CA SER A 106 19.54 -12.57 24.57
C SER A 106 19.64 -13.31 25.90
N ALA A 107 18.60 -14.03 26.32
CA ALA A 107 18.63 -14.84 27.54
C ALA A 107 19.55 -16.05 27.38
N LEU A 108 19.45 -16.77 26.26
CA LEU A 108 20.30 -17.91 25.94
C LEU A 108 21.78 -17.53 25.77
N ALA A 109 22.06 -16.34 25.22
CA ALA A 109 23.42 -15.82 25.14
C ALA A 109 24.01 -15.53 26.53
N LYS A 110 23.22 -14.93 27.44
CA LYS A 110 23.65 -14.65 28.82
C LYS A 110 23.90 -15.91 29.64
N GLU A 111 23.18 -17.00 29.37
CA GLU A 111 23.41 -18.30 30.01
C GLU A 111 24.62 -19.05 29.45
N ARG A 112 25.07 -18.74 28.23
CA ARG A 112 26.29 -19.34 27.64
C ARG A 112 27.58 -18.72 28.14
N ASP A 113 27.52 -17.49 28.64
CA ASP A 113 28.68 -16.71 29.10
C ASP A 113 28.81 -16.68 30.64
N ALA A 114 28.02 -17.48 31.37
CA ALA A 114 28.05 -17.64 32.84
C ALA A 114 28.49 -19.05 33.23
#